data_AF-A0A151IRD8-F1
#
_entry.id   AF-A0A151IRD8-F1
#
_cell.length_a   1.000
_cell.length_b   1.000
_cell.length_c   1.000
_cell.angle_alpha   90.00
_cell.angle_beta   90.00
_cell.angle_gamma   90.00
#
_symmetry.space_group_name_H-M   'P 1'
#
loop_
_entity.id
_entity.type
_entity.pdbx_description
1 polymer ?
#
loop_
_entity_poly.entity_id
_entity_poly.type
_entity_poly.pdbx_seq_one_letter_code
_entity_poly.pdbx_strand_id
1 'polypeptide(L)'
;MEEKDKNSIRNDTISILNNGQTKSIDNDKSLFKGKSKLIEEFISNNSNILITKADKGNTTVILNLTDYNEKMNNTLADRDTYKLLNKDPLNKLSIEIRNHLIHLKNKKYIEQDVYKRLLVTDPIYFRYVDDILLALPYNQIEHTLKLFNEQHNRIKFTVEENEEGGENFLDITIKVKNGRIIFDLYKKPTWSGRYLNFHSNHPITHKKGIVISLLDRIIFLSHPSFHTNSIIDMIDTLLNNGYPLEFLFSTINNRIKSLMHNIEHKTMNNNDFSDNGIRKFVSLPYVSNLTEKFKHIYDKYNINIAYKPTNSLSTFIKTGKDRLNKMDNSHLVYKINCLNCECSYVGQTKRKLKTRIKEHRADINRSNGPSVVSQHRIEYNHDMDWDGVEILDLEPFFCKRSISEMVHIKKQKRGLNEQKDTEKLPNAYLPIMHNKS
;
A
#
# COMPACT_ATOMS: atom_id res chain seq x y z
N MET A 1 28.01 -7.29 26.90
CA MET A 1 27.86 -5.88 27.28
C MET A 1 27.04 -5.85 28.55
N GLU A 2 27.60 -5.32 29.63
CA GLU A 2 27.05 -5.42 30.99
C GLU A 2 25.80 -4.55 31.16
N GLU A 3 24.93 -4.90 32.12
CA GLU A 3 23.69 -4.17 32.47
C GLU A 3 23.89 -2.65 32.62
N LYS A 4 25.08 -2.27 33.08
CA LYS A 4 25.51 -0.90 33.35
C LYS A 4 25.62 -0.05 32.08
N ASP A 5 26.10 -0.62 30.98
CA ASP A 5 26.23 0.06 29.69
C ASP A 5 24.85 0.32 29.06
N LYS A 6 23.92 -0.63 29.22
CA LYS A 6 22.54 -0.49 28.75
C LYS A 6 21.82 0.66 29.46
N ASN A 7 22.04 0.83 30.77
CA ASN A 7 21.39 1.87 31.57
C ASN A 7 21.96 3.26 31.31
N SER A 8 23.27 3.39 31.10
CA SER A 8 23.89 4.66 30.72
C SER A 8 23.31 5.21 29.41
N ILE A 9 23.21 4.36 28.38
CA ILE A 9 22.74 4.76 27.05
C ILE A 9 21.22 5.05 27.04
N ARG A 10 20.44 4.32 27.85
CA ARG A 10 19.01 4.61 28.05
C ARG A 10 18.80 6.02 28.60
N ASN A 11 19.57 6.43 29.60
CA ASN A 11 19.43 7.75 30.24
C ASN A 11 19.73 8.90 29.26
N ASP A 12 20.74 8.76 28.42
CA ASP A 12 21.07 9.77 27.40
C ASP A 12 19.95 9.94 26.36
N THR A 13 19.31 8.83 25.98
CA THR A 13 18.20 8.85 25.00
C THR A 13 16.94 9.51 25.58
N ILE A 14 16.64 9.27 26.86
CA ILE A 14 15.51 9.88 27.59
C ILE A 14 15.66 11.41 27.68
N SER A 15 16.87 11.88 27.92
CA SER A 15 17.18 13.32 28.00
C SER A 15 16.82 14.05 26.69
N ILE A 16 17.09 13.43 25.54
CA ILE A 16 16.81 14.03 24.23
C ILE A 16 15.31 14.04 23.93
N LEU A 17 14.58 13.00 24.32
CA LEU A 17 13.13 12.89 24.11
C LEU A 17 12.34 13.95 24.89
N ASN A 18 12.76 14.25 26.12
CA ASN A 18 12.09 15.24 26.98
C ASN A 18 12.18 16.68 26.44
N ASN A 19 13.20 16.98 25.63
CA ASN A 19 13.41 18.33 25.09
C ASN A 19 12.59 18.64 23.81
N GLY A 20 11.81 17.69 23.29
CA GLY A 20 11.25 17.75 21.93
C GLY A 20 9.76 18.09 21.75
N GLN A 21 9.02 18.54 22.77
CA GLN A 21 7.56 18.77 22.63
C GLN A 21 7.20 20.14 22.03
N THR A 22 6.61 20.19 20.82
CA THR A 22 5.19 20.59 20.57
C THR A 22 4.79 20.86 19.10
N LYS A 23 3.50 20.52 18.84
CA LYS A 23 2.44 21.14 18.00
C LYS A 23 2.42 21.03 16.46
N SER A 24 1.21 20.70 15.98
CA SER A 24 0.76 20.41 14.62
C SER A 24 0.59 21.66 13.73
N ILE A 25 0.79 21.48 12.42
CA ILE A 25 0.60 22.50 11.37
C ILE A 25 -0.21 21.90 10.21
N ASP A 26 -1.23 22.65 9.77
CA ASP A 26 -2.02 22.46 8.54
C ASP A 26 -1.27 22.96 7.29
N ASN A 27 -1.48 22.30 6.14
CA ASN A 27 -0.80 22.57 4.86
C ASN A 27 -1.76 23.00 3.76
N ASP A 28 -1.32 23.90 2.86
CA ASP A 28 -2.08 24.32 1.67
C ASP A 28 -1.35 24.08 0.33
N LYS A 29 -2.14 23.80 -0.71
CA LYS A 29 -1.79 23.10 -1.96
C LYS A 29 -1.90 24.01 -3.21
N SER A 30 -0.79 24.57 -3.72
CA SER A 30 -0.85 25.44 -4.92
C SER A 30 -0.23 24.88 -6.22
N LEU A 31 0.33 23.66 -6.23
CA LEU A 31 1.18 23.23 -7.36
C LEU A 31 0.49 22.52 -8.56
N PHE A 32 -0.83 22.35 -8.59
CA PHE A 32 -1.51 21.48 -9.60
C PHE A 32 -2.20 22.20 -10.78
N LYS A 33 -2.15 23.53 -10.88
CA LYS A 33 -3.04 24.35 -11.73
C LYS A 33 -2.92 24.17 -13.25
N GLY A 34 -1.78 23.72 -13.78
CA GLY A 34 -1.52 23.72 -15.23
C GLY A 34 -1.99 22.48 -16.00
N LYS A 35 -1.95 21.29 -15.38
CA LYS A 35 -2.46 20.04 -15.98
C LYS A 35 -3.92 19.77 -15.64
N SER A 36 -4.50 20.51 -14.68
CA SER A 36 -5.89 20.33 -14.28
C SER A 36 -6.84 20.82 -15.37
N LYS A 37 -6.55 21.92 -16.06
CA LYS A 37 -7.48 22.54 -17.02
C LYS A 37 -7.91 21.63 -18.18
N LEU A 38 -6.98 20.88 -18.76
CA LEU A 38 -7.27 19.90 -19.83
C LEU A 38 -8.04 18.66 -19.31
N ILE A 39 -7.73 18.24 -18.08
CA ILE A 39 -8.44 17.13 -17.42
C ILE A 39 -9.85 17.60 -17.01
N GLU A 40 -9.99 18.83 -16.54
CA GLU A 40 -11.25 19.48 -16.20
C GLU A 40 -12.13 19.62 -17.44
N GLU A 41 -11.59 20.01 -18.59
CA GLU A 41 -12.32 20.03 -19.88
C GLU A 41 -12.79 18.63 -20.28
N PHE A 42 -11.91 17.62 -20.19
CA PHE A 42 -12.28 16.24 -20.50
C PHE A 42 -13.36 15.69 -19.57
N ILE A 43 -13.25 15.93 -18.26
CA ILE A 43 -14.24 15.52 -17.25
C ILE A 43 -15.55 16.29 -17.47
N SER A 44 -15.49 17.58 -17.77
CA SER A 44 -16.69 18.41 -18.04
C SER A 44 -17.47 17.90 -19.25
N ASN A 45 -16.77 17.44 -20.29
CA ASN A 45 -17.37 16.85 -21.48
C ASN A 45 -17.82 15.39 -21.29
N ASN A 46 -17.44 14.73 -20.18
CA ASN A 46 -17.76 13.34 -19.90
C ASN A 46 -18.29 13.19 -18.46
N SER A 47 -19.41 13.85 -18.18
CA SER A 47 -20.05 13.88 -16.84
C SER A 47 -20.44 12.52 -16.28
N ASN A 48 -20.49 11.47 -17.11
CA ASN A 48 -20.77 10.09 -16.70
C ASN A 48 -19.52 9.33 -16.24
N ILE A 49 -18.36 9.98 -16.12
CA ILE A 49 -17.11 9.35 -15.67
C ILE A 49 -16.76 9.85 -14.26
N LEU A 50 -16.68 8.93 -13.29
CA LEU A 50 -16.16 9.18 -11.95
C LEU A 50 -14.70 8.74 -11.86
N ILE A 51 -13.81 9.69 -11.59
CA ILE A 51 -12.40 9.41 -11.31
C ILE A 51 -12.19 9.52 -9.80
N THR A 52 -11.86 8.40 -9.15
CA THR A 52 -11.62 8.35 -7.71
C THR A 52 -10.43 7.45 -7.39
N LYS A 53 -9.88 7.56 -6.18
CA LYS A 53 -8.86 6.62 -5.71
C LYS A 53 -9.54 5.35 -5.20
N ALA A 54 -8.98 4.19 -5.54
CA ALA A 54 -9.38 2.94 -4.91
C ALA A 54 -9.08 2.99 -3.41
N ASP A 55 -9.97 2.40 -2.61
CA ASP A 55 -9.78 2.18 -1.17
C ASP A 55 -8.48 1.42 -0.86
N LYS A 56 -8.12 0.45 -1.72
CA LYS A 56 -6.91 -0.38 -1.57
C LYS A 56 -6.07 -0.39 -2.84
N GLY A 57 -4.74 -0.35 -2.68
CA GLY A 57 -3.78 -0.56 -3.77
C GLY A 57 -3.23 0.69 -4.46
N ASN A 58 -3.39 1.88 -3.86
CA ASN A 58 -2.85 3.16 -4.35
C ASN A 58 -3.04 3.37 -5.88
N THR A 59 -4.25 3.06 -6.36
CA THR A 59 -4.61 3.07 -7.78
C THR A 59 -5.74 4.05 -8.01
N THR A 60 -5.67 4.80 -9.11
CA THR A 60 -6.79 5.62 -9.60
C THR A 60 -7.75 4.73 -10.39
N VAL A 61 -9.04 4.81 -10.05
CA VAL A 61 -10.12 4.09 -10.72
C VAL A 61 -10.94 5.08 -11.52
N ILE A 62 -11.28 4.69 -12.74
CA ILE A 62 -12.18 5.41 -13.62
C ILE A 62 -13.43 4.54 -13.74
N LEU A 63 -14.56 5.05 -13.28
CA LEU A 63 -15.84 4.36 -13.24
C LEU A 63 -16.84 5.06 -14.16
N ASN A 64 -17.68 4.30 -14.85
CA ASN A 64 -18.89 4.82 -15.43
C ASN A 64 -19.92 5.02 -14.31
N LEU A 65 -20.42 6.24 -14.13
CA LEU A 65 -21.36 6.61 -13.07
C LEU A 65 -22.69 5.89 -13.22
N THR A 66 -23.15 5.64 -14.43
CA THR A 66 -24.39 4.89 -14.69
C THR A 66 -24.24 3.45 -14.19
N ASP A 67 -23.19 2.74 -14.62
CA ASP A 67 -22.92 1.36 -14.20
C ASP A 67 -22.69 1.26 -12.68
N TYR A 68 -21.99 2.25 -12.12
CA TYR A 68 -21.74 2.33 -10.68
C TYR A 68 -23.03 2.52 -9.91
N ASN A 69 -23.86 3.50 -10.29
CA ASN A 69 -25.12 3.78 -9.64
C ASN A 69 -26.09 2.61 -9.76
N GLU A 70 -26.13 1.94 -10.91
CA GLU A 70 -26.95 0.74 -11.10
C GLU A 70 -26.52 -0.37 -10.14
N LYS A 71 -25.23 -0.69 -10.08
CA LYS A 71 -24.70 -1.70 -9.14
C LYS A 71 -24.93 -1.32 -7.69
N MET A 72 -24.71 -0.05 -7.34
CA MET A 72 -24.95 0.45 -5.99
C MET A 72 -26.42 0.36 -5.62
N ASN A 73 -27.33 0.78 -6.51
CA ASN A 73 -28.76 0.68 -6.29
C ASN A 73 -29.20 -0.78 -6.18
N ASN A 74 -28.68 -1.68 -7.00
CA ASN A 74 -28.96 -3.12 -6.89
C ASN A 74 -28.47 -3.69 -5.55
N THR A 75 -27.32 -3.23 -5.05
CA THR A 75 -26.78 -3.65 -3.76
C THR A 75 -27.60 -3.06 -2.59
N LEU A 76 -27.95 -1.79 -2.67
CA LEU A 76 -28.74 -1.06 -1.66
C LEU A 76 -30.24 -1.39 -1.72
N ALA A 77 -30.70 -2.07 -2.77
CA ALA A 77 -32.06 -2.56 -2.90
C ALA A 77 -32.34 -3.74 -1.94
N ASP A 78 -31.29 -4.38 -1.41
CA ASP A 78 -31.42 -5.36 -0.35
C ASP A 78 -32.01 -4.73 0.91
N ARG A 79 -33.33 -4.92 1.10
CA ARG A 79 -34.08 -4.44 2.26
C ARG A 79 -33.89 -5.30 3.50
N ASP A 80 -33.32 -6.50 3.35
CA ASP A 80 -32.94 -7.30 4.49
C ASP A 80 -31.68 -6.74 5.15
N THR A 81 -30.82 -6.00 4.42
CA THR A 81 -29.57 -5.40 4.95
C THR A 81 -29.68 -3.88 5.13
N TYR A 82 -30.36 -3.16 4.22
CA TYR A 82 -30.36 -1.70 4.16
C TYR A 82 -31.76 -1.10 4.33
N LYS A 83 -31.88 -0.10 5.21
CA LYS A 83 -33.09 0.69 5.43
C LYS A 83 -32.97 2.08 4.83
N LEU A 84 -33.98 2.51 4.07
CA LEU A 84 -34.04 3.87 3.54
C LEU A 84 -34.31 4.88 4.67
N LEU A 85 -33.46 5.90 4.79
CA LEU A 85 -33.67 7.02 5.70
C LEU A 85 -34.16 8.22 4.91
N ASN A 86 -35.31 8.77 5.30
CA ASN A 86 -35.93 9.90 4.60
C ASN A 86 -35.33 11.26 5.00
N LYS A 87 -34.52 11.31 6.06
CA LYS A 87 -33.81 12.48 6.57
C LYS A 87 -32.53 12.05 7.28
N ASP A 88 -31.52 12.91 7.25
CA ASP A 88 -30.31 12.74 8.06
C ASP A 88 -30.67 12.79 9.56
N PRO A 89 -30.40 11.72 10.33
CA PRO A 89 -30.75 11.63 11.74
C PRO A 89 -29.94 12.58 12.65
N LEU A 90 -28.78 13.08 12.22
CA LEU A 90 -27.88 13.89 13.05
C LEU A 90 -28.18 15.39 12.97
N ASN A 91 -28.77 15.86 11.88
CA ASN A 91 -28.98 17.29 11.63
C ASN A 91 -29.79 17.99 12.73
N LYS A 92 -30.84 17.35 13.26
CA LYS A 92 -31.69 17.96 14.30
C LYS A 92 -30.91 18.16 15.61
N LEU A 93 -30.17 17.14 16.03
CA LEU A 93 -29.36 17.18 17.25
C LEU A 93 -28.25 18.23 17.15
N SER A 94 -27.54 18.29 16.01
CA SER A 94 -26.51 19.29 15.76
C SER A 94 -27.05 20.73 15.77
N ILE A 95 -28.28 20.95 15.27
CA ILE A 95 -28.93 22.26 15.30
C ILE A 95 -29.32 22.65 16.74
N GLU A 96 -29.91 21.75 17.51
CA GLU A 96 -30.34 22.02 18.89
C GLU A 96 -29.15 22.36 19.80
N ILE A 97 -28.05 21.61 19.70
CA ILE A 97 -26.82 21.87 20.47
C ILE A 97 -26.22 23.23 20.09
N ARG A 98 -26.12 23.55 18.78
CA ARG A 98 -25.62 24.85 18.32
C ARG A 98 -26.46 26.01 18.86
N ASN A 99 -27.79 25.89 18.83
CA ASN A 99 -28.70 26.91 19.35
C ASN A 99 -28.50 27.12 20.86
N HIS A 100 -28.30 26.04 21.62
CA HIS A 100 -28.05 26.12 23.06
C HIS A 100 -26.71 26.81 23.38
N LEU A 101 -25.65 26.49 22.65
CA LEU A 101 -24.33 27.13 22.80
C LEU A 101 -24.36 28.62 22.44
N ILE A 102 -25.09 28.99 21.38
CA ILE A 102 -25.32 30.40 21.02
C ILE A 102 -26.04 31.13 22.15
N HIS A 103 -27.06 30.52 22.75
CA HIS A 103 -27.79 31.11 23.87
C HIS A 103 -26.89 31.34 25.08
N LEU A 104 -26.10 30.33 25.48
CA LEU A 104 -25.17 30.42 26.61
C LEU A 104 -24.10 31.50 26.40
N LYS A 105 -23.58 31.62 25.16
CA LYS A 105 -22.65 32.70 24.79
C LYS A 105 -23.32 34.07 24.89
N ASN A 106 -24.50 34.24 24.32
CA ASN A 106 -25.20 35.53 24.29
C ASN A 106 -25.58 36.01 25.70
N LYS A 107 -25.87 35.08 26.62
CA LYS A 107 -26.11 35.36 28.03
C LYS A 107 -24.82 35.58 28.86
N LYS A 108 -23.64 35.50 28.24
CA LYS A 108 -22.31 35.59 28.89
C LYS A 108 -22.06 34.55 29.98
N TYR A 109 -22.74 33.40 29.94
CA TYR A 109 -22.44 32.28 30.83
C TYR A 109 -21.16 31.55 30.43
N ILE A 110 -20.76 31.67 29.17
CA ILE A 110 -19.50 31.12 28.64
C ILE A 110 -18.76 32.20 27.82
N GLU A 111 -17.44 32.21 27.91
CA GLU A 111 -16.58 33.11 27.14
C GLU A 111 -16.45 32.69 25.68
N GLN A 112 -16.05 33.62 24.81
CA GLN A 112 -15.91 33.38 23.37
C GLN A 112 -14.97 32.22 23.03
N ASP A 113 -13.91 32.02 23.81
CA ASP A 113 -12.95 30.94 23.61
C ASP A 113 -13.51 29.58 24.07
N VAL A 114 -14.34 29.57 25.12
CA VAL A 114 -15.08 28.38 25.58
C VAL A 114 -16.13 28.00 24.54
N TYR A 115 -16.89 28.97 24.03
CA TYR A 115 -17.85 28.76 22.93
C TYR A 115 -17.17 28.16 21.69
N LYS A 116 -16.02 28.69 21.25
CA LYS A 116 -15.29 28.16 20.08
C LYS A 116 -14.84 26.71 20.29
N ARG A 117 -14.45 26.33 21.52
CA ARG A 117 -14.08 24.95 21.87
C ARG A 117 -15.31 24.02 21.90
N LEU A 118 -16.43 24.48 22.42
CA LEU A 118 -17.68 23.71 22.51
C LEU A 118 -18.46 23.63 21.19
N LEU A 119 -18.23 24.57 20.27
CA LEU A 119 -18.81 24.53 18.92
C LEU A 119 -18.33 23.31 18.11
N VAL A 120 -17.21 22.70 18.54
CA VAL A 120 -16.76 21.37 18.11
C VAL A 120 -17.61 20.31 18.82
N THR A 121 -18.91 20.30 18.52
CA THR A 121 -19.90 19.31 18.95
C THR A 121 -20.32 18.43 17.79
N ASP A 122 -19.36 18.05 16.95
CA ASP A 122 -19.49 16.72 16.41
C ASP A 122 -19.24 15.80 17.61
N PRO A 123 -20.19 14.92 18.01
CA PRO A 123 -19.86 13.84 18.92
C PRO A 123 -18.59 13.19 18.38
N ILE A 124 -17.60 12.91 19.23
CA ILE A 124 -16.40 12.16 18.83
C ILE A 124 -16.95 10.85 18.28
N TYR A 125 -17.08 10.77 16.96
CA TYR A 125 -17.56 9.65 16.19
C TYR A 125 -16.58 9.52 15.04
N PHE A 126 -15.64 8.61 15.21
CA PHE A 126 -14.70 8.24 14.17
C PHE A 126 -14.98 6.81 13.77
N ARG A 127 -15.11 6.58 12.47
CA ARG A 127 -15.27 5.24 11.92
C ARG A 127 -14.13 4.96 10.95
N TYR A 128 -13.44 3.84 11.15
CA TYR A 128 -12.47 3.31 10.20
C TYR A 128 -12.85 1.88 9.86
N VAL A 129 -13.39 1.67 8.65
CA VAL A 129 -13.95 0.38 8.21
C VAL A 129 -15.02 -0.12 9.20
N ASP A 130 -14.69 -1.08 10.05
CA ASP A 130 -15.59 -1.70 11.02
C ASP A 130 -15.37 -1.15 12.44
N ASP A 131 -14.25 -0.45 12.69
CA ASP A 131 -13.91 0.10 14.00
C ASP A 131 -14.59 1.46 14.20
N ILE A 132 -15.24 1.66 15.36
CA ILE A 132 -15.94 2.89 15.71
C ILE A 132 -15.42 3.40 17.07
N LEU A 133 -14.99 4.66 17.10
CA LEU A 133 -14.73 5.39 18.33
C LEU A 133 -15.89 6.38 18.55
N LEU A 134 -16.66 6.16 19.61
CA LEU A 134 -17.80 7.00 19.96
C LEU A 134 -17.69 7.48 21.42
N ALA A 135 -17.65 8.80 21.65
CA ALA A 135 -17.69 9.35 23.01
C ALA A 135 -19.13 9.58 23.49
N LEU A 136 -19.47 9.00 24.65
CA LEU A 136 -20.78 9.10 25.29
C LEU A 136 -20.63 9.32 26.80
N PRO A 137 -21.65 9.89 27.48
CA PRO A 137 -21.77 9.77 28.92
C PRO A 137 -21.77 8.29 29.34
N TYR A 138 -21.05 7.95 30.41
CA TYR A 138 -20.87 6.57 30.86
C TYR A 138 -22.20 5.82 31.06
N ASN A 139 -23.19 6.49 31.67
CA ASN A 139 -24.52 5.93 31.89
C ASN A 139 -25.38 5.73 30.63
N GLN A 140 -24.92 6.18 29.45
CA GLN A 140 -25.61 6.02 28.17
C GLN A 140 -25.01 4.91 27.30
N ILE A 141 -23.88 4.33 27.67
CA ILE A 141 -23.15 3.35 26.85
C ILE A 141 -24.02 2.11 26.60
N GLU A 142 -24.52 1.45 27.65
CA GLU A 142 -25.36 0.25 27.51
C GLU A 142 -26.65 0.50 26.73
N HIS A 143 -27.32 1.62 27.02
CA HIS A 143 -28.54 2.00 26.32
C HIS A 143 -28.28 2.23 24.83
N THR A 144 -27.19 2.91 24.49
CA THR A 144 -26.81 3.17 23.09
C THR A 144 -26.43 1.88 22.37
N LEU A 145 -25.69 0.98 23.02
CA LEU A 145 -25.36 -0.34 22.49
C LEU A 145 -26.62 -1.16 22.17
N LYS A 146 -27.62 -1.13 23.07
CA LYS A 146 -28.91 -1.79 22.86
C LYS A 146 -29.63 -1.20 21.65
N LEU A 147 -29.74 0.13 21.57
CA LEU A 147 -30.38 0.81 20.42
C LEU A 147 -29.71 0.45 19.08
N PHE A 148 -28.38 0.36 19.06
CA PHE A 148 -27.62 -0.02 17.86
C PHE A 148 -27.92 -1.47 17.45
N ASN A 149 -27.96 -2.38 18.43
CA ASN A 149 -28.24 -3.80 18.21
C ASN A 149 -29.71 -4.11 17.86
N GLU A 150 -30.63 -3.19 18.12
CA GLU A 150 -32.03 -3.26 17.70
C GLU A 150 -32.24 -2.84 16.23
N GLN A 151 -31.30 -2.11 15.62
CA GLN A 151 -31.46 -1.64 14.24
C GLN A 151 -31.42 -2.76 13.20
N HIS A 152 -30.71 -3.86 13.49
CA HIS A 152 -30.52 -4.94 12.53
C HIS A 152 -30.29 -6.32 13.17
N ASN A 153 -30.86 -7.36 12.56
CA ASN A 153 -30.76 -8.73 13.08
C ASN A 153 -29.38 -9.35 12.87
N ARG A 154 -28.70 -9.04 11.75
CA ARG A 154 -27.43 -9.66 11.36
C ARG A 154 -26.17 -8.86 11.72
N ILE A 155 -26.32 -7.59 12.10
CA ILE A 155 -25.19 -6.73 12.47
C ILE A 155 -25.29 -6.52 13.98
N LYS A 156 -24.26 -6.92 14.71
CA LYS A 156 -24.19 -6.75 16.16
C LYS A 156 -22.95 -5.94 16.51
N PHE A 157 -23.17 -4.89 17.28
CA PHE A 157 -22.15 -4.03 17.86
C PHE A 157 -21.75 -4.58 19.22
N THR A 158 -20.48 -4.40 19.55
CA THR A 158 -19.88 -4.71 20.86
C THR A 158 -19.18 -3.45 21.37
N VAL A 159 -19.16 -3.27 22.69
CA VAL A 159 -18.34 -2.23 23.33
C VAL A 159 -17.07 -2.90 23.82
N GLU A 160 -15.92 -2.33 23.46
CA GLU A 160 -14.65 -2.69 24.08
C GLU A 160 -14.53 -1.87 25.37
N GLU A 161 -14.28 -2.54 26.50
CA GLU A 161 -13.94 -1.89 27.76
C GLU A 161 -12.50 -2.22 28.10
N ASN A 162 -11.69 -1.21 28.40
CA ASN A 162 -10.31 -1.41 28.84
C ASN A 162 -10.20 -1.14 30.34
N GLU A 163 -9.78 -2.16 31.10
CA GLU A 163 -9.56 -2.08 32.54
C GLU A 163 -8.52 -1.01 32.95
N GLU A 164 -7.61 -0.62 32.04
CA GLU A 164 -6.54 0.35 32.29
C GLU A 164 -6.94 1.83 32.05
N GLY A 165 -8.22 2.12 31.84
CA GLY A 165 -8.73 3.51 31.79
C GLY A 165 -8.45 4.26 30.49
N GLY A 166 -8.49 3.59 29.34
CA GLY A 166 -8.46 4.23 28.03
C GLY A 166 -8.83 3.32 26.87
N GLU A 167 -9.38 3.90 25.80
CA GLU A 167 -9.96 3.14 24.70
C GLU A 167 -9.00 2.94 23.53
N ASN A 168 -8.99 1.74 22.96
CA ASN A 168 -8.14 1.43 21.81
C ASN A 168 -8.85 1.86 20.52
N PHE A 169 -8.14 2.55 19.65
CA PHE A 169 -8.62 2.86 18.30
C PHE A 169 -7.45 2.78 17.31
N LEU A 170 -7.54 1.83 16.38
CA LEU A 170 -6.47 1.53 15.42
C LEU A 170 -5.15 1.17 16.12
N ASP A 171 -4.17 2.06 16.01
CA ASP A 171 -2.79 1.89 16.44
C ASP A 171 -2.47 2.60 17.77
N ILE A 172 -3.49 3.21 18.40
CA ILE A 172 -3.37 4.04 19.60
C ILE A 172 -4.35 3.64 20.69
N THR A 173 -3.95 3.86 21.94
CA THR A 173 -4.84 3.89 23.12
C THR A 173 -5.07 5.34 23.51
N ILE A 174 -6.34 5.71 23.66
CA ILE A 174 -6.79 7.06 23.97
C ILE A 174 -7.14 7.12 25.45
N LYS A 175 -6.39 7.91 26.21
CA LYS A 175 -6.56 8.07 27.66
C LYS A 175 -6.92 9.53 27.98
N VAL A 176 -7.67 9.76 29.05
CA VAL A 176 -7.94 11.11 29.57
C VAL A 176 -7.19 11.30 30.87
N LYS A 177 -6.24 12.25 30.89
CA LYS A 177 -5.44 12.60 32.07
C LYS A 177 -5.53 14.10 32.33
N ASN A 178 -5.95 14.48 33.54
CA ASN A 178 -6.10 15.89 33.96
C ASN A 178 -6.94 16.73 32.97
N GLY A 179 -8.05 16.16 32.48
CA GLY A 179 -8.92 16.82 31.50
C GLY A 179 -8.34 16.97 30.10
N ARG A 180 -7.21 16.31 29.79
CA ARG A 180 -6.59 16.30 28.46
C ARG A 180 -6.54 14.89 27.89
N ILE A 181 -6.77 14.79 26.59
CA ILE A 181 -6.58 13.54 25.85
C ILE A 181 -5.07 13.33 25.67
N ILE A 182 -4.60 12.15 26.04
CA ILE A 182 -3.25 11.68 25.78
C ILE A 182 -3.35 10.37 24.99
N PHE A 183 -2.38 10.16 24.11
CA PHE A 183 -2.32 8.98 23.27
C PHE A 183 -1.16 8.10 23.72
N ASP A 184 -1.35 6.79 23.64
CA ASP A 184 -0.31 5.79 23.80
C ASP A 184 -0.36 4.83 22.61
N LEU A 185 0.68 4.02 22.40
CA LEU A 185 0.68 3.05 21.31
C LEU A 185 -0.09 1.79 21.71
N TYR A 186 -1.07 1.40 20.90
CA TYR A 186 -1.77 0.15 21.08
C TYR A 186 -1.13 -0.98 20.25
N LYS A 187 -1.02 -2.16 20.86
CA LYS A 187 -0.63 -3.41 20.21
C LYS A 187 -1.72 -4.44 20.48
N LYS A 188 -2.31 -5.02 19.43
CA LYS A 188 -3.32 -6.07 19.57
C LYS A 188 -2.74 -7.28 20.35
N PRO A 189 -3.55 -8.01 21.15
CA PRO A 189 -3.08 -9.21 21.85
C PRO A 189 -2.46 -10.28 20.93
N THR A 190 -2.89 -10.32 19.67
CA THR A 190 -2.35 -11.22 18.65
C THR A 190 -1.02 -10.78 18.04
N TRP A 191 -0.45 -9.66 18.51
CA TRP A 191 0.80 -9.13 18.00
C TRP A 191 1.97 -10.02 18.39
N SER A 192 2.65 -10.59 17.39
CA SER A 192 3.71 -11.58 17.61
C SER A 192 5.11 -10.98 17.84
N GLY A 193 5.25 -9.64 17.78
CA GLY A 193 6.56 -8.99 17.85
C GLY A 193 7.51 -9.30 16.67
N ARG A 194 7.00 -9.85 15.56
CA ARG A 194 7.83 -10.28 14.42
C ARG A 194 7.98 -9.15 13.41
N TYR A 195 9.22 -8.75 13.16
CA TYR A 195 9.61 -7.81 12.11
C TYR A 195 10.54 -8.50 11.11
N LEU A 196 10.97 -7.75 10.10
CA LEU A 196 12.00 -8.20 9.17
C LEU A 196 13.25 -8.62 9.94
N ASN A 197 13.58 -9.91 9.96
CA ASN A 197 14.76 -10.41 10.66
C ASN A 197 16.05 -9.77 10.10
N PHE A 198 16.97 -9.38 10.97
CA PHE A 198 18.19 -8.67 10.58
C PHE A 198 19.11 -9.49 9.66
N HIS A 199 19.09 -10.83 9.74
CA HIS A 199 19.91 -11.70 8.90
C HIS A 199 19.25 -12.05 7.57
N SER A 200 18.03 -11.57 7.31
CA SER A 200 17.37 -11.78 6.02
C SER A 200 18.12 -11.07 4.88
N ASN A 201 17.99 -11.63 3.66
CA ASN A 201 18.57 -11.10 2.42
C ASN A 201 17.82 -9.84 1.94
N HIS A 202 17.99 -8.76 2.71
CA HIS A 202 17.41 -7.45 2.47
C HIS A 202 18.50 -6.38 2.60
N PRO A 203 18.41 -5.29 1.81
CA PRO A 203 19.33 -4.18 1.94
C PRO A 203 19.30 -3.58 3.34
N ILE A 204 20.45 -3.08 3.80
CA ILE A 204 20.56 -2.44 5.11
C ILE A 204 19.62 -1.24 5.28
N THR A 205 19.29 -0.56 4.18
CA THR A 205 18.35 0.57 4.17
C THR A 205 16.93 0.15 4.56
N HIS A 206 16.48 -1.06 4.19
CA HIS A 206 15.17 -1.57 4.61
C HIS A 206 15.16 -1.87 6.10
N LYS A 207 16.24 -2.47 6.62
CA LYS A 207 16.43 -2.73 8.07
C LYS A 207 16.44 -1.43 8.87
N LYS A 208 17.15 -0.40 8.39
CA LYS A 208 17.09 0.95 8.98
C LYS A 208 15.68 1.54 8.93
N GLY A 209 14.99 1.36 7.80
CA GLY A 209 13.62 1.84 7.61
C GLY A 209 12.64 1.31 8.66
N ILE A 210 12.77 0.04 9.08
CA ILE A 210 11.98 -0.54 10.17
C ILE A 210 12.21 0.24 11.47
N VAL A 211 13.47 0.40 11.88
CA VAL A 211 13.83 1.13 13.12
C VAL A 211 13.28 2.56 13.09
N ILE A 212 13.49 3.26 11.97
CA ILE A 212 13.03 4.64 11.78
C ILE A 212 11.50 4.72 11.86
N SER A 213 10.79 3.83 11.17
CA SER A 213 9.32 3.86 11.14
C SER A 213 8.69 3.59 12.51
N LEU A 214 9.27 2.69 13.30
CA LEU A 214 8.80 2.40 14.65
C LEU A 214 9.09 3.56 15.60
N LEU A 215 10.28 4.14 15.51
CA LEU A 215 10.65 5.31 16.31
C LEU A 215 9.75 6.51 15.99
N ASP A 216 9.53 6.79 14.71
CA ASP A 216 8.64 7.87 14.25
C ASP A 216 7.23 7.65 14.78
N ARG A 217 6.71 6.42 14.73
CA ARG A 217 5.40 6.07 15.28
C ARG A 217 5.30 6.39 16.78
N ILE A 218 6.34 6.07 17.56
CA ILE A 218 6.40 6.42 18.99
C ILE A 218 6.36 7.93 19.17
N ILE A 219 7.26 8.65 18.49
CA ILE A 219 7.43 10.10 18.68
C ILE A 219 6.19 10.88 18.26
N PHE A 220 5.57 10.52 17.12
CA PHE A 220 4.47 11.29 16.55
C PHE A 220 3.09 10.90 17.06
N LEU A 221 2.88 9.66 17.51
CA LEU A 221 1.54 9.19 17.89
C LEU A 221 1.33 9.10 19.41
N SER A 222 2.38 9.00 20.22
CA SER A 222 2.25 8.80 21.67
C SER A 222 2.65 10.04 22.46
N HIS A 223 2.05 10.22 23.63
CA HIS A 223 2.40 11.26 24.57
C HIS A 223 3.82 11.00 25.13
N PRO A 224 4.69 12.02 25.22
CA PRO A 224 6.09 11.90 25.67
C PRO A 224 6.35 11.21 27.00
N SER A 225 5.39 11.19 27.91
CA SER A 225 5.48 10.36 29.12
C SER A 225 5.64 8.86 28.84
N PHE A 226 5.25 8.39 27.66
CA PHE A 226 5.33 6.99 27.23
C PHE A 226 6.53 6.68 26.33
N HIS A 227 7.26 7.71 25.86
CA HIS A 227 8.31 7.51 24.84
C HIS A 227 9.43 6.62 25.32
N THR A 228 9.91 6.84 26.54
CA THR A 228 10.99 6.05 27.16
C THR A 228 10.69 4.56 27.13
N ASN A 229 9.56 4.16 27.72
CA ASN A 229 9.18 2.75 27.82
C ASN A 229 8.91 2.17 26.43
N SER A 230 8.22 2.92 25.57
CA SER A 230 7.94 2.48 24.20
C SER A 230 9.20 2.25 23.38
N ILE A 231 10.25 3.06 23.57
CA ILE A 231 11.53 2.90 22.89
C ILE A 231 12.30 1.71 23.44
N ILE A 232 12.26 1.47 24.77
CA ILE A 232 12.84 0.27 25.37
C ILE A 232 12.17 -0.98 24.80
N ASP A 233 10.85 -1.03 24.79
CA ASP A 233 10.08 -2.14 24.22
C ASP A 233 10.38 -2.35 22.74
N MET A 234 10.53 -1.27 21.97
CA MET A 234 10.92 -1.32 20.56
C MET A 234 12.31 -1.95 20.40
N ILE A 235 13.29 -1.53 21.21
CA ILE A 235 14.66 -2.07 21.18
C ILE A 235 14.63 -3.57 21.52
N ASP A 236 13.97 -3.96 22.60
CA ASP A 236 13.90 -5.36 23.03
C ASP A 236 13.21 -6.23 21.97
N THR A 237 12.15 -5.72 21.35
CA THR A 237 11.49 -6.38 20.21
C THR A 237 12.44 -6.56 19.04
N LEU A 238 13.21 -5.53 18.66
CA LEU A 238 14.13 -5.61 17.52
C LEU A 238 15.35 -6.48 17.82
N LEU A 239 15.84 -6.53 19.06
CA LEU A 239 16.85 -7.48 19.51
C LEU A 239 16.38 -8.92 19.30
N ASN A 240 15.13 -9.23 19.65
CA ASN A 240 14.51 -10.53 19.41
C ASN A 240 14.34 -10.86 17.90
N ASN A 241 14.44 -9.85 17.02
CA ASN A 241 14.48 -10.02 15.56
C ASN A 241 15.92 -10.01 14.99
N GLY A 242 16.95 -10.09 15.84
CA GLY A 242 18.35 -10.22 15.49
C GLY A 242 19.07 -8.90 15.20
N TYR A 243 18.48 -7.74 15.50
CA TYR A 243 19.12 -6.46 15.23
C TYR A 243 20.27 -6.20 16.22
N PRO A 244 21.49 -5.89 15.75
CA PRO A 244 22.61 -5.55 16.63
C PRO A 244 22.36 -4.24 17.39
N LEU A 245 22.77 -4.19 18.66
CA LEU A 245 22.60 -3.00 19.52
C LEU A 245 23.22 -1.75 18.91
N GLU A 246 24.46 -1.82 18.44
CA GLU A 246 25.17 -0.70 17.83
C GLU A 246 24.41 -0.13 16.62
N PHE A 247 23.84 -1.02 15.80
CA PHE A 247 23.04 -0.65 14.65
C PHE A 247 21.74 0.07 15.06
N LEU A 248 21.06 -0.43 16.11
CA LEU A 248 19.85 0.18 16.64
C LEU A 248 20.14 1.58 17.18
N PHE A 249 21.10 1.72 18.10
CA PHE A 249 21.42 2.99 18.72
C PHE A 249 21.92 4.03 17.71
N SER A 250 22.82 3.65 16.80
CA SER A 250 23.28 4.56 15.75
C SER A 250 22.14 5.03 14.85
N THR A 251 21.20 4.15 14.50
CA THR A 251 20.04 4.50 13.67
C THR A 251 19.06 5.41 14.42
N ILE A 252 18.76 5.10 15.68
CA ILE A 252 17.87 5.89 16.55
C ILE A 252 18.46 7.29 16.74
N ASN A 253 19.72 7.40 17.15
CA ASN A 253 20.39 8.68 17.39
C ASN A 253 20.44 9.56 16.14
N ASN A 254 20.77 8.97 14.99
CA ASN A 254 20.78 9.71 13.72
C ASN A 254 19.38 10.19 13.34
N ARG A 255 18.34 9.38 13.58
CA ARG A 255 16.97 9.79 13.29
C ARG A 255 16.49 10.91 14.20
N ILE A 256 16.75 10.82 15.51
CA ILE A 256 16.40 11.87 16.47
C ILE A 256 17.08 13.19 16.11
N LYS A 257 18.40 13.17 15.83
CA LYS A 257 19.14 14.35 15.37
C LYS A 257 18.53 14.96 14.09
N SER A 258 18.16 14.10 13.13
CA SER A 258 17.49 14.55 11.91
C SER A 258 16.13 15.19 12.18
N LEU A 259 15.34 14.66 13.12
CA LEU A 259 14.06 15.25 13.50
C LEU A 259 14.24 16.62 14.15
N MET A 260 15.22 16.76 15.06
CA MET A 260 15.54 18.04 15.71
C MET A 260 15.99 19.10 14.70
N HIS A 261 16.92 18.76 13.81
CA HIS A 261 17.44 19.69 12.80
C HIS A 261 16.35 20.13 11.80
N ASN A 262 15.44 19.24 11.43
CA ASN A 262 14.31 19.58 10.57
C ASN A 262 13.31 20.53 11.24
N ILE A 263 13.21 20.52 12.58
CA ILE A 263 12.39 21.46 13.34
C ILE A 263 13.05 22.85 13.31
N GLU A 264 14.36 22.94 13.57
CA GLU A 264 15.14 24.19 13.55
C GLU A 264 15.12 24.87 12.16
N HIS A 265 15.30 24.10 11.08
CA HIS A 265 15.27 24.67 9.73
C HIS A 265 13.88 25.07 9.26
N LYS A 266 12.82 24.37 9.69
CA LYS A 266 11.43 24.79 9.42
C LYS A 266 11.06 26.08 10.13
N THR A 267 11.63 26.37 11.28
CA THR A 267 11.43 27.66 11.97
C THR A 267 12.16 28.83 11.30
N MET A 268 13.20 28.59 10.49
CA MET A 268 13.99 29.66 9.86
C MET A 268 13.68 29.89 8.36
N ASN A 269 13.23 28.87 7.62
CA ASN A 269 13.00 28.99 6.16
C ASN A 269 11.55 28.69 5.78
N ASN A 270 10.71 29.73 5.75
CA ASN A 270 9.36 29.67 5.16
C ASN A 270 9.34 29.91 3.64
N ASN A 271 10.46 30.19 2.97
CA ASN A 271 10.44 30.75 1.61
C ASN A 271 11.25 30.04 0.50
N ASP A 272 11.89 28.90 0.73
CA ASP A 272 12.63 28.22 -0.36
C ASP A 272 12.17 26.78 -0.58
N PHE A 273 11.03 26.62 -1.25
CA PHE A 273 10.78 25.41 -2.05
C PHE A 273 11.63 25.49 -3.31
N SER A 274 12.93 25.20 -3.17
CA SER A 274 13.74 24.82 -4.33
C SER A 274 13.20 23.49 -4.88
N ASP A 275 12.55 23.57 -6.03
CA ASP A 275 12.08 22.43 -6.81
C ASP A 275 13.30 21.67 -7.36
N ASN A 276 13.98 20.94 -6.47
CA ASN A 276 14.94 19.93 -6.85
C ASN A 276 14.16 18.83 -7.57
N GLY A 277 14.05 18.97 -8.89
CA GLY A 277 13.21 18.15 -9.76
C GLY A 277 13.20 16.67 -9.36
N ILE A 278 11.99 16.08 -9.37
CA ILE A 278 11.71 14.72 -8.90
C ILE A 278 12.72 13.72 -9.50
N ARG A 279 13.61 13.19 -8.66
CA ARG A 279 14.54 12.12 -9.06
C ARG A 279 13.75 10.90 -9.53
N LYS A 280 14.11 10.35 -10.70
CA LYS A 280 13.49 9.14 -11.23
C LYS A 280 13.91 7.94 -10.41
N PHE A 281 13.04 6.94 -10.28
CA PHE A 281 13.34 5.69 -9.58
C PHE A 281 13.41 4.51 -10.55
N VAL A 282 14.36 3.62 -10.31
CA VAL A 282 14.45 2.30 -10.95
C VAL A 282 14.37 1.21 -9.89
N SER A 283 13.60 0.15 -10.15
CA SER A 283 13.54 -0.99 -9.23
C SER A 283 14.46 -2.10 -9.71
N LEU A 284 15.37 -2.55 -8.84
CA LEU A 284 16.32 -3.63 -9.14
C LEU A 284 16.12 -4.81 -8.18
N PRO A 285 16.18 -6.08 -8.65
CA PRO A 285 16.21 -7.23 -7.77
C PRO A 285 17.41 -7.14 -6.83
N TYR A 286 17.18 -7.41 -5.55
CA TYR A 286 18.23 -7.33 -4.54
C TYR A 286 19.04 -8.63 -4.50
N VAL A 287 20.32 -8.51 -4.84
CA VAL A 287 21.35 -9.54 -4.69
C VAL A 287 22.44 -8.93 -3.83
N SER A 288 22.61 -9.48 -2.63
CA SER A 288 23.59 -9.00 -1.66
C SER A 288 24.97 -8.90 -2.28
N ASN A 289 25.68 -7.79 -2.00
CA ASN A 289 27.03 -7.48 -2.48
C ASN A 289 27.16 -7.21 -3.99
N LEU A 290 26.05 -7.21 -4.72
CA LEU A 290 26.02 -6.97 -6.16
C LEU A 290 25.13 -5.77 -6.47
N THR A 291 23.87 -5.80 -6.05
CA THR A 291 22.90 -4.74 -6.42
C THR A 291 23.31 -3.38 -5.86
N GLU A 292 23.94 -3.33 -4.69
CA GLU A 292 24.41 -2.09 -4.05
C GLU A 292 25.53 -1.41 -4.84
N LYS A 293 26.36 -2.18 -5.53
CA LYS A 293 27.47 -1.64 -6.34
C LYS A 293 26.97 -0.80 -7.51
N PHE A 294 25.75 -1.05 -7.98
CA PHE A 294 25.13 -0.24 -9.03
C PHE A 294 24.72 1.15 -8.54
N LYS A 295 24.63 1.40 -7.23
CA LYS A 295 24.22 2.71 -6.69
C LYS A 295 24.99 3.87 -7.31
N HIS A 296 26.33 3.78 -7.28
CA HIS A 296 27.20 4.82 -7.83
C HIS A 296 27.06 5.00 -9.34
N ILE A 297 26.60 3.98 -10.07
CA ILE A 297 26.39 4.07 -11.52
C ILE A 297 25.12 4.87 -11.79
N TYR A 298 24.02 4.56 -11.11
CA TYR A 298 22.73 5.24 -11.32
C TYR A 298 22.71 6.66 -10.74
N ASP A 299 23.45 6.91 -9.66
CA ASP A 299 23.59 8.25 -9.08
C ASP A 299 24.15 9.26 -10.12
N LYS A 300 25.05 8.82 -11.01
CA LYS A 300 25.59 9.65 -12.12
C LYS A 300 24.52 10.15 -13.09
N TYR A 301 23.42 9.41 -13.20
CA TYR A 301 22.29 9.75 -14.09
C TYR A 301 21.13 10.38 -13.33
N ASN A 302 21.32 10.76 -12.06
CA ASN A 302 20.27 11.30 -11.19
C ASN A 302 19.07 10.33 -11.05
N ILE A 303 19.34 9.02 -10.97
CA ILE A 303 18.34 7.96 -10.80
C ILE A 303 18.53 7.30 -9.45
N ASN A 304 17.47 7.24 -8.66
CA ASN A 304 17.43 6.52 -7.40
C ASN A 304 17.12 5.04 -7.62
N ILE A 305 17.81 4.14 -6.92
CA ILE A 305 17.52 2.71 -6.93
C ILE A 305 16.57 2.35 -5.77
N ALA A 306 15.49 1.65 -6.10
CA ALA A 306 14.63 0.94 -5.17
C ALA A 306 14.94 -0.57 -5.23
N TYR A 307 15.44 -1.12 -4.12
CA TYR A 307 15.78 -2.53 -4.05
C TYR A 307 14.53 -3.39 -3.87
N LYS A 308 14.40 -4.45 -4.67
CA LYS A 308 13.30 -5.40 -4.63
C LYS A 308 13.80 -6.77 -4.15
N PRO A 309 13.52 -7.18 -2.90
CA PRO A 309 13.77 -8.54 -2.44
C PRO A 309 13.05 -9.55 -3.34
N THR A 310 13.72 -10.64 -3.69
CA THR A 310 13.19 -11.66 -4.61
C THR A 310 12.33 -12.72 -3.90
N ASN A 311 12.63 -13.01 -2.64
CA ASN A 311 11.88 -13.96 -1.81
C ASN A 311 10.84 -13.22 -0.96
N SER A 312 9.66 -13.02 -1.52
CA SER A 312 8.54 -12.38 -0.81
C SER A 312 7.62 -13.41 -0.16
N LEU A 313 7.05 -13.09 1.01
CA LEU A 313 6.14 -13.99 1.74
C LEU A 313 4.94 -14.45 0.90
N SER A 314 4.53 -13.71 -0.12
CA SER A 314 3.43 -14.06 -1.00
C SER A 314 3.66 -15.34 -1.82
N THR A 315 4.90 -15.82 -1.93
CA THR A 315 5.20 -17.13 -2.52
C THR A 315 4.72 -18.27 -1.64
N PHE A 316 4.76 -18.09 -0.31
CA PHE A 316 4.38 -19.09 0.70
C PHE A 316 2.95 -18.86 1.21
N ILE A 317 2.59 -17.61 1.49
CA ILE A 317 1.31 -17.18 2.06
C ILE A 317 0.50 -16.52 0.94
N LYS A 318 -0.41 -17.27 0.33
CA LYS A 318 -1.32 -16.77 -0.69
C LYS A 318 -2.64 -16.35 -0.05
N THR A 319 -3.32 -15.37 -0.65
CA THR A 319 -4.58 -14.79 -0.15
C THR A 319 -5.79 -15.72 -0.26
N GLY A 320 -5.59 -17.04 -0.45
CA GLY A 320 -6.66 -18.02 -0.58
C GLY A 320 -7.59 -17.82 -1.78
N LYS A 321 -7.26 -16.92 -2.71
CA LYS A 321 -8.10 -16.64 -3.88
C LYS A 321 -8.17 -17.84 -4.82
N ASP A 322 -9.32 -18.02 -5.45
CA ASP A 322 -9.54 -19.05 -6.46
C ASP A 322 -8.51 -18.94 -7.58
N ARG A 323 -7.91 -20.09 -7.93
CA ARG A 323 -6.97 -20.16 -9.04
C ARG A 323 -7.76 -20.11 -10.34
N LEU A 324 -7.36 -19.24 -11.26
CA LEU A 324 -7.89 -19.26 -12.61
C LEU A 324 -7.49 -20.55 -13.32
N ASN A 325 -8.42 -21.11 -14.10
CA ASN A 325 -8.11 -22.17 -15.05
C ASN A 325 -6.99 -21.71 -15.99
N LYS A 326 -6.09 -22.63 -16.37
CA LYS A 326 -4.92 -22.37 -17.24
C LYS A 326 -5.26 -21.48 -18.43
N MET A 327 -6.34 -21.80 -19.15
CA MET A 327 -6.77 -21.14 -20.38
C MET A 327 -7.43 -19.76 -20.18
N ASP A 328 -7.83 -19.42 -18.96
CA ASP A 328 -8.40 -18.12 -18.60
C ASP A 328 -7.34 -17.10 -18.14
N ASN A 329 -6.09 -17.52 -17.98
CA ASN A 329 -4.99 -16.62 -17.66
C ASN A 329 -4.70 -15.67 -18.82
N SER A 330 -4.24 -14.47 -18.49
CA SER A 330 -3.91 -13.38 -19.42
C SER A 330 -2.57 -12.76 -19.05
N HIS A 331 -2.02 -11.92 -19.93
CA HIS A 331 -0.72 -11.28 -19.74
C HIS A 331 0.43 -12.27 -19.53
N LEU A 332 0.64 -13.16 -20.49
CA LEU A 332 1.54 -14.30 -20.32
C LEU A 332 2.35 -14.61 -21.57
N VAL A 333 3.44 -15.34 -21.37
CA VAL A 333 4.24 -16.00 -22.41
C VAL A 333 3.87 -17.48 -22.41
N TYR A 334 3.59 -18.03 -23.59
CA TYR A 334 3.19 -19.42 -23.76
C TYR A 334 4.05 -20.11 -24.81
N LYS A 335 4.03 -21.44 -24.79
CA LYS A 335 4.70 -22.33 -25.75
C LYS A 335 3.73 -23.34 -26.31
N ILE A 336 3.78 -23.55 -27.62
CA ILE A 336 3.04 -24.58 -28.34
C ILE A 336 4.05 -25.54 -28.97
N ASN A 337 3.99 -26.82 -28.63
CA ASN A 337 4.85 -27.84 -29.21
C ASN A 337 4.21 -28.38 -30.50
N CYS A 338 5.03 -28.82 -31.45
CA CYS A 338 4.57 -29.67 -32.54
C CYS A 338 4.34 -31.09 -32.03
N LEU A 339 3.28 -31.77 -32.47
CA LEU A 339 3.01 -33.16 -32.11
C LEU A 339 3.88 -34.14 -32.89
N ASN A 340 4.37 -33.72 -34.06
CA ASN A 340 5.03 -34.60 -35.02
C ASN A 340 6.55 -34.41 -35.07
N CYS A 341 7.09 -33.34 -34.47
CA CYS A 341 8.53 -33.11 -34.41
C CYS A 341 8.94 -32.29 -33.17
N GLU A 342 10.24 -32.12 -32.96
CA GLU A 342 10.79 -31.38 -31.82
C GLU A 342 10.65 -29.85 -31.92
N CYS A 343 10.01 -29.33 -32.98
CA CYS A 343 9.82 -27.90 -33.16
C CYS A 343 8.78 -27.35 -32.18
N SER A 344 8.94 -26.10 -31.78
CA SER A 344 7.97 -25.40 -30.92
C SER A 344 7.88 -23.92 -31.27
N TYR A 345 6.76 -23.30 -30.93
CA TYR A 345 6.52 -21.87 -31.06
C TYR A 345 6.34 -21.24 -29.69
N VAL A 346 7.01 -20.12 -29.44
CA VAL A 346 6.80 -19.29 -28.24
C VAL A 346 6.15 -17.97 -28.65
N GLY A 347 5.16 -17.54 -27.88
CA GLY A 347 4.52 -16.24 -28.10
C GLY A 347 4.01 -15.62 -26.82
N GLN A 348 3.71 -14.32 -26.85
CA GLN A 348 3.04 -13.62 -25.76
C GLN A 348 1.56 -13.35 -26.05
N THR A 349 0.79 -13.04 -25.00
CA THR A 349 -0.54 -12.48 -25.13
C THR A 349 -0.88 -11.53 -23.98
N LYS A 350 -1.52 -10.40 -24.30
CA LYS A 350 -2.19 -9.55 -23.30
C LYS A 350 -3.55 -10.13 -22.88
N ARG A 351 -4.21 -10.87 -23.78
CA ARG A 351 -5.57 -11.40 -23.60
C ARG A 351 -5.55 -12.80 -22.99
N LYS A 352 -6.73 -13.37 -22.73
CA LYS A 352 -6.87 -14.75 -22.28
C LYS A 352 -6.19 -15.72 -23.25
N LEU A 353 -5.48 -16.70 -22.72
CA LEU A 353 -4.76 -17.71 -23.50
C LEU A 353 -5.70 -18.42 -24.49
N LYS A 354 -6.90 -18.82 -24.05
CA LYS A 354 -7.91 -19.44 -24.93
C LYS A 354 -8.21 -18.64 -26.18
N THR A 355 -8.28 -17.31 -26.07
CA THR A 355 -8.58 -16.46 -27.22
C THR A 355 -7.40 -16.44 -28.18
N ARG A 356 -6.16 -16.40 -27.67
CA ARG A 356 -4.97 -16.43 -28.51
C ARG A 356 -4.78 -17.77 -29.22
N ILE A 357 -5.06 -18.89 -28.55
CA ILE A 357 -4.98 -20.22 -29.16
C ILE A 357 -6.04 -20.40 -30.25
N LYS A 358 -7.28 -19.93 -30.03
CA LYS A 358 -8.33 -19.94 -31.06
C LYS A 358 -7.91 -19.18 -32.32
N GLU A 359 -7.24 -18.05 -32.17
CA GLU A 359 -6.73 -17.30 -33.32
C GLU A 359 -5.68 -18.08 -34.11
N HIS A 360 -4.72 -18.71 -33.44
CA HIS A 360 -3.73 -19.56 -34.10
C HIS A 360 -4.37 -20.73 -34.85
N ARG A 361 -5.38 -21.39 -34.24
CA ARG A 361 -6.11 -22.48 -34.91
C ARG A 361 -6.84 -22.00 -36.18
N ALA A 362 -7.44 -20.81 -36.12
CA ALA A 362 -8.20 -20.24 -37.24
C ALA A 362 -7.32 -19.58 -38.32
N ASP A 363 -6.04 -19.36 -38.04
CA ASP A 363 -5.13 -18.59 -38.88
C ASP A 363 -4.85 -19.25 -40.24
N ILE A 364 -4.88 -20.58 -40.32
CA ILE A 364 -4.68 -21.35 -41.56
C ILE A 364 -5.68 -20.98 -42.67
N ASN A 365 -6.84 -20.43 -42.30
CA ASN A 365 -7.91 -20.06 -43.22
C ASN A 365 -7.85 -18.57 -43.64
N ARG A 366 -6.77 -17.83 -43.32
CA ARG A 366 -6.68 -16.39 -43.60
C ARG A 366 -6.12 -16.09 -45.00
N SER A 367 -6.60 -15.00 -45.58
CA SER A 367 -6.18 -14.48 -46.89
C SER A 367 -4.82 -13.78 -46.88
N ASN A 368 -4.33 -13.31 -45.72
CA ASN A 368 -3.14 -12.44 -45.62
C ASN A 368 -1.83 -13.21 -45.39
N GLY A 369 -1.76 -14.45 -45.86
CA GLY A 369 -0.64 -15.37 -45.65
C GLY A 369 -0.67 -16.05 -44.26
N PRO A 370 -0.19 -17.30 -44.16
CA PRO A 370 -0.19 -18.06 -42.92
C PRO A 370 0.89 -17.55 -41.94
N SER A 371 0.60 -17.56 -40.63
CA SER A 371 1.61 -17.38 -39.59
C SER A 371 2.67 -18.48 -39.63
N VAL A 372 3.82 -18.30 -38.98
CA VAL A 372 4.88 -19.34 -38.89
C VAL A 372 4.37 -20.68 -38.34
N VAL A 373 3.37 -20.65 -37.45
CA VAL A 373 2.73 -21.85 -36.91
C VAL A 373 1.90 -22.52 -38.00
N SER A 374 1.07 -21.76 -38.72
CA SER A 374 0.25 -22.27 -39.83
C SER A 374 1.12 -22.75 -41.00
N GLN A 375 2.19 -22.03 -41.33
CA GLN A 375 3.14 -22.39 -42.39
C GLN A 375 3.81 -23.74 -42.09
N HIS A 376 4.30 -23.93 -40.87
CA HIS A 376 4.87 -25.22 -40.45
C HIS A 376 3.88 -26.38 -40.60
N ARG A 377 2.61 -26.16 -40.23
CA ARG A 377 1.56 -27.18 -40.36
C ARG A 377 1.30 -27.52 -41.83
N ILE A 378 1.23 -26.52 -42.71
CA ILE A 378 0.98 -26.70 -44.15
C ILE A 378 2.16 -27.39 -44.83
N GLU A 379 3.38 -26.88 -44.64
CA GLU A 379 4.59 -27.36 -45.34
C GLU A 379 4.95 -28.80 -44.98
N TYR A 380 4.82 -29.16 -43.70
CA TYR A 380 5.26 -30.46 -43.19
C TYR A 380 4.09 -31.41 -42.89
N ASN A 381 2.85 -31.00 -43.13
CA ASN A 381 1.65 -31.74 -42.76
C ASN A 381 1.66 -32.18 -41.28
N HIS A 382 2.09 -31.27 -40.41
CA HIS A 382 2.17 -31.47 -38.97
C HIS A 382 0.99 -30.80 -38.26
N ASP A 383 0.71 -31.21 -37.03
CA ASP A 383 -0.21 -30.50 -36.15
C ASP A 383 0.45 -30.06 -34.84
N MET A 384 -0.16 -29.06 -34.21
CA MET A 384 0.36 -28.47 -32.98
C MET A 384 -0.42 -28.98 -31.76
N ASP A 385 0.26 -29.08 -30.63
CA ASP A 385 -0.36 -29.46 -29.35
C ASP A 385 -1.16 -28.29 -28.77
N TRP A 386 -2.41 -28.16 -29.23
CA TRP A 386 -3.26 -27.05 -28.88
C TRP A 386 -3.88 -27.12 -27.48
N ASP A 387 -3.87 -28.29 -26.86
CA ASP A 387 -4.44 -28.53 -25.53
C ASP A 387 -3.34 -28.62 -24.46
N GLY A 388 -2.14 -29.06 -24.83
CA GLY A 388 -0.94 -29.11 -23.99
C GLY A 388 -0.11 -27.82 -23.92
N VAL A 389 -0.62 -26.69 -24.44
CA VAL A 389 0.06 -25.37 -24.44
C VAL A 389 0.66 -25.02 -23.09
N GLU A 390 1.96 -24.80 -22.99
CA GLU A 390 2.63 -24.48 -21.72
C GLU A 390 2.58 -22.98 -21.43
N ILE A 391 2.36 -22.58 -20.17
CA ILE A 391 2.58 -21.19 -19.73
C ILE A 391 4.01 -21.09 -19.21
N LEU A 392 4.82 -20.27 -19.88
CA LEU A 392 6.24 -20.10 -19.54
C LEU A 392 6.46 -18.99 -18.51
N ASP A 393 5.67 -17.91 -18.58
CA ASP A 393 5.79 -16.76 -17.67
C ASP A 393 4.48 -15.96 -17.59
N LEU A 394 4.24 -15.28 -16.46
CA LEU A 394 3.11 -14.39 -16.20
C LEU A 394 3.64 -12.97 -15.93
N GLU A 395 3.57 -12.08 -16.92
CA GLU A 395 4.14 -10.74 -16.83
C GLU A 395 3.14 -9.68 -17.36
N PRO A 396 2.50 -8.89 -16.46
CA PRO A 396 1.54 -7.86 -16.84
C PRO A 396 2.14 -6.75 -17.70
N PHE A 397 3.41 -6.40 -17.48
CA PHE A 397 4.07 -5.27 -18.15
C PHE A 397 4.59 -5.66 -19.52
N PHE A 398 4.08 -5.02 -20.57
CA PHE A 398 4.40 -5.34 -21.97
C PHE A 398 5.90 -5.41 -22.28
N CYS A 399 6.69 -4.41 -21.86
CA CYS A 399 8.12 -4.38 -22.14
C CYS A 399 8.86 -5.57 -21.50
N LYS A 400 8.52 -5.90 -20.25
CA LYS A 400 9.11 -7.04 -19.54
C LYS A 400 8.66 -8.37 -20.16
N ARG A 401 7.38 -8.48 -20.51
CA ARG A 401 6.83 -9.66 -21.17
C ARG A 401 7.46 -9.89 -22.55
N SER A 402 7.75 -8.81 -23.28
CA SER A 402 8.43 -8.90 -24.57
C SER A 402 9.88 -9.39 -24.41
N ILE A 403 10.60 -8.91 -23.39
CA ILE A 403 11.93 -9.45 -23.07
C ILE A 403 11.84 -10.93 -22.65
N SER A 404 10.86 -11.29 -21.82
CA SER A 404 10.61 -12.66 -21.39
C SER A 404 10.33 -13.60 -22.57
N GLU A 405 9.47 -13.17 -23.50
CA GLU A 405 9.21 -13.87 -24.78
C GLU A 405 10.50 -14.08 -25.57
N MET A 406 11.31 -13.03 -25.77
CA MET A 406 12.58 -13.14 -26.52
C MET A 406 13.56 -14.12 -25.87
N VAL A 407 13.68 -14.08 -24.54
CA VAL A 407 14.52 -15.01 -23.77
C VAL A 407 14.03 -16.44 -23.95
N HIS A 408 12.72 -16.68 -23.88
CA HIS A 408 12.15 -18.00 -24.07
C HIS A 408 12.31 -18.50 -25.51
N ILE A 409 12.22 -17.63 -26.52
CA ILE A 409 12.51 -17.96 -27.92
C ILE A 409 13.97 -18.41 -28.08
N LYS A 410 14.93 -17.63 -27.57
CA LYS A 410 16.37 -17.97 -27.66
C LYS A 410 16.76 -19.24 -26.90
N LYS A 411 15.99 -19.64 -25.88
CA LYS A 411 16.19 -20.89 -25.14
C LYS A 411 15.65 -22.13 -25.86
N GLN A 412 14.85 -21.97 -26.92
CA GLN A 412 14.36 -23.11 -27.70
C GLN A 412 15.50 -23.78 -28.46
N LYS A 413 15.48 -25.12 -28.51
CA LYS A 413 16.42 -25.89 -29.34
C LYS A 413 16.06 -25.80 -30.83
N ARG A 414 14.78 -25.97 -31.15
CA ARG A 414 14.20 -25.89 -32.51
C ARG A 414 12.95 -24.99 -32.45
N GLY A 415 13.16 -23.69 -32.61
CA GLY A 415 12.09 -22.69 -32.58
C GLY A 415 11.51 -22.42 -33.96
N LEU A 416 10.20 -22.27 -34.06
CA LEU A 416 9.49 -21.83 -35.28
C LEU A 416 9.50 -20.29 -35.46
N ASN A 417 9.83 -19.56 -34.39
CA ASN A 417 9.88 -18.09 -34.39
C ASN A 417 10.90 -17.53 -35.38
N GLU A 418 10.64 -16.32 -35.89
CA GLU A 418 11.54 -15.65 -36.82
C GLU A 418 12.71 -14.99 -36.06
N GLN A 419 13.89 -14.85 -36.68
CA GLN A 419 15.03 -14.22 -36.02
C GLN A 419 14.72 -12.78 -35.57
N LYS A 420 13.92 -12.05 -36.36
CA LYS A 420 13.46 -10.68 -36.08
C LYS A 420 12.67 -10.56 -34.78
N ASP A 421 12.04 -11.64 -34.31
CA ASP A 421 11.29 -11.65 -33.05
C ASP A 421 12.18 -11.40 -31.84
N THR A 422 13.51 -11.54 -31.99
CA THR A 422 14.50 -11.43 -30.92
C THR A 422 15.54 -10.31 -31.12
N GLU A 423 15.41 -9.48 -32.15
CA GLU A 423 16.40 -8.44 -32.50
C GLU A 423 16.66 -7.42 -31.39
N LYS A 424 15.65 -7.13 -30.57
CA LYS A 424 15.76 -6.17 -29.46
C LYS A 424 16.46 -6.73 -28.23
N LEU A 425 16.83 -8.02 -28.21
CA LEU A 425 17.54 -8.64 -27.11
C LEU A 425 19.06 -8.54 -27.35
N PRO A 426 19.82 -7.81 -26.51
CA PRO A 426 21.25 -7.64 -26.75
C PRO A 426 22.03 -8.95 -26.70
N ASN A 427 22.94 -9.15 -27.66
CA ASN A 427 23.77 -10.36 -27.75
C ASN A 427 24.62 -10.62 -26.49
N ALA A 428 24.92 -9.58 -25.71
CA ALA A 428 25.64 -9.69 -24.44
C ALA A 428 24.96 -10.63 -23.42
N TYR A 429 23.66 -10.88 -23.55
CA TYR A 429 22.94 -11.80 -22.66
C TYR A 429 22.99 -13.27 -23.12
N LEU A 430 23.39 -13.56 -24.36
CA LEU A 430 23.39 -14.93 -24.91
C LEU A 430 24.27 -15.90 -24.10
N PRO A 431 25.50 -15.55 -23.69
CA PRO A 431 26.32 -16.45 -22.87
C PRO A 431 25.66 -16.83 -21.54
N ILE A 432 24.91 -15.90 -20.93
CA ILE A 432 24.19 -16.12 -19.68
C ILE A 432 22.99 -17.06 -19.90
N MET A 433 22.35 -17.01 -21.07
CA MET A 433 21.22 -17.86 -21.41
C MET A 433 21.61 -19.30 -21.78
N HIS A 434 22.82 -19.49 -22.32
CA HIS A 434 23.32 -20.80 -22.77
C HIS A 434 24.21 -21.52 -21.75
N ASN A 435 24.71 -20.81 -20.72
CA ASN A 435 25.33 -21.46 -19.57
C ASN A 435 24.26 -22.20 -18.77
N LYS A 436 24.21 -23.53 -18.97
CA LYS A 436 23.49 -24.44 -18.08
C LYS A 436 24.16 -24.40 -16.70
N SER A 437 23.44 -23.92 -15.70
CA SER A 437 23.62 -24.35 -14.31
C SER A 437 23.06 -25.75 -14.14
#